data_AF-X1G147-F1
#
_entry.id   AF-X1G147-F1
#
_cell.length_a   1.000
_cell.length_b   1.000
_cell.length_c   1.000
_cell.angle_alpha   90.00
_cell.angle_beta   90.00
_cell.angle_gamma   90.00
#
_symmetry.space_group_name_H-M   'P 1'
#
loop_
_entity.id
_entity.type
_entity.pdbx_description
1 polymer ?
#
loop_
_entity_poly.entity_id
_entity_poly.type
_entity_poly.pdbx_seq_one_letter_code
_entity_poly.pdbx_strand_id
1 'polypeptide(L)'
;MEKDSKERKIGLIVNPIAGMGGSVGLKGTDGGIFKKAIKMGAKPITPDRVRSFLSNIKTKGNIHLLVAPGNMGANIVKGTGINFEIIGDINQETTAEDTKKIAKMMKQQNVELLIFFGGDGTARDIHDAIGLSIPVVAIPSGVKMFSSVFAINPRAAAEIIDKFIKETVELQENEVLDINEESFREGILDSRLYGYLNVPKVINLLQAGKDSSKIGRSIEEINMK
;
A
#
# COMPACT_ATOMS: atom_id res chain seq x y z
N MET A 1 -5.58 25.53 27.61
CA MET A 1 -4.66 24.37 27.47
C MET A 1 -4.18 24.38 26.03
N GLU A 2 -3.00 24.95 25.82
CA GLU A 2 -2.25 24.82 24.57
C GLU A 2 -1.96 23.33 24.37
N LYS A 3 -2.65 22.70 23.42
CA LYS A 3 -2.21 21.39 22.92
C LYS A 3 -0.98 21.69 22.07
N ASP A 4 0.20 21.36 22.59
CA ASP A 4 1.47 21.43 21.87
C ASP A 4 1.27 21.03 20.40
N SER A 5 1.46 21.98 19.49
CA SER A 5 1.27 21.80 18.05
C SER A 5 2.43 21.03 17.43
N LYS A 6 2.84 19.92 18.07
CA LYS A 6 3.91 19.09 17.54
C LYS A 6 3.37 18.32 16.34
N GLU A 7 3.99 18.54 15.18
CA GLU A 7 3.70 17.76 13.98
C GLU A 7 3.93 16.27 14.27
N ARG A 8 2.99 15.44 13.82
CA ARG A 8 3.08 13.98 13.93
C ARG A 8 4.06 13.48 12.88
N LYS A 9 4.97 12.59 13.28
CA LYS A 9 6.00 12.06 12.37
C LYS A 9 5.44 10.84 11.63
N ILE A 10 5.20 10.96 10.32
CA ILE A 10 4.52 9.94 9.52
C ILE A 10 5.42 9.49 8.37
N GLY A 11 5.60 8.18 8.18
CA GLY A 11 6.34 7.64 7.05
C GLY A 11 5.49 7.55 5.78
N LEU A 12 6.10 7.78 4.61
CA LEU A 12 5.48 7.56 3.30
C LEU A 12 6.41 6.81 2.35
N ILE A 13 5.96 5.64 1.90
CA ILE A 13 6.64 4.83 0.89
C ILE A 13 5.70 4.56 -0.29
N VAL A 14 6.14 4.87 -1.49
CA VAL A 14 5.40 4.62 -2.73
C VAL A 14 6.14 3.57 -3.53
N ASN A 15 5.48 2.47 -3.89
CA ASN A 15 6.00 1.57 -4.90
C ASN A 15 5.71 2.16 -6.30
N PRO A 16 6.74 2.63 -7.03
CA PRO A 16 6.54 3.37 -8.28
C PRO A 16 6.04 2.48 -9.42
N ILE A 17 6.25 1.16 -9.35
CA ILE A 17 5.88 0.21 -10.41
C ILE A 17 4.53 -0.48 -10.14
N ALA A 18 4.00 -0.35 -8.92
CA ALA A 18 2.76 -1.01 -8.54
C ALA A 18 1.57 -0.59 -9.43
N GLY A 19 0.74 -1.56 -9.80
CA GLY A 19 -0.47 -1.33 -10.61
C GLY A 19 -0.23 -1.25 -12.13
N MET A 20 1.01 -1.14 -12.60
CA MET A 20 1.31 -1.05 -14.04
C MET A 20 0.93 -2.32 -14.80
N GLY A 21 1.15 -3.50 -14.24
CA GLY A 21 0.79 -4.77 -14.90
C GLY A 21 -0.72 -4.89 -15.14
N GLY A 22 -1.53 -4.56 -14.14
CA GLY A 22 -2.99 -4.61 -14.26
C GLY A 22 -3.55 -3.67 -15.33
N SER A 23 -2.92 -2.50 -15.54
CA SER A 23 -3.35 -1.50 -16.52
C SER A 23 -3.29 -1.97 -17.97
N VAL A 24 -2.47 -2.99 -18.26
CA VAL A 24 -2.29 -3.57 -19.59
C VAL A 24 -2.71 -5.05 -19.64
N GLY A 25 -3.56 -5.48 -18.70
CA GLY A 25 -4.06 -6.86 -18.64
C GLY A 25 -3.04 -7.90 -18.17
N LEU A 26 -1.84 -7.48 -17.76
CA LEU A 26 -0.83 -8.37 -17.19
C LEU A 26 -1.15 -8.71 -15.73
N LYS A 27 -0.71 -9.90 -15.32
CA LYS A 27 -0.86 -10.40 -13.96
C LYS A 27 0.46 -10.24 -13.22
N GLY A 28 0.57 -9.11 -12.48
CA GLY A 28 1.76 -8.74 -11.72
C GLY A 28 2.71 -7.81 -12.50
N THR A 29 3.76 -7.33 -11.83
CA THR A 29 4.90 -6.61 -12.43
C THR A 29 6.25 -7.29 -12.16
N ASP A 30 6.25 -8.45 -11.50
CA ASP A 30 7.46 -9.13 -11.05
C ASP A 30 8.15 -9.89 -12.20
N GLY A 31 9.43 -10.24 -12.05
CA GLY A 31 10.12 -11.16 -12.97
C GLY A 31 10.12 -10.77 -14.46
N GLY A 32 10.63 -9.58 -14.81
CA GLY A 32 10.73 -9.11 -16.20
C GLY A 32 9.39 -8.69 -16.84
N ILE A 33 8.25 -8.98 -16.19
CA ILE A 33 6.90 -8.57 -16.63
C ILE A 33 6.77 -7.04 -16.64
N PHE A 34 7.44 -6.34 -15.73
CA PHE A 34 7.53 -4.87 -15.74
C PHE A 34 8.03 -4.31 -17.09
N LYS A 35 9.10 -4.88 -17.66
CA LYS A 35 9.65 -4.45 -18.96
C LYS A 35 8.63 -4.70 -20.08
N LYS A 36 7.85 -5.77 -19.99
CA LYS A 36 6.75 -6.07 -20.92
C LYS A 36 5.59 -5.07 -20.76
N ALA A 37 5.23 -4.71 -19.53
CA ALA A 37 4.19 -3.72 -19.26
C ALA A 37 4.52 -2.35 -19.87
N ILE A 38 5.77 -1.89 -19.71
CA ILE A 38 6.25 -0.65 -20.34
C ILE A 38 6.17 -0.74 -21.86
N LYS A 39 6.63 -1.85 -22.46
CA LYS A 39 6.53 -2.07 -23.91
C LYS A 39 5.09 -2.07 -24.42
N MET A 40 4.13 -2.46 -23.58
CA MET A 40 2.70 -2.42 -23.87
C MET A 40 2.05 -1.04 -23.60
N GLY A 41 2.84 -0.02 -23.27
CA GLY A 41 2.36 1.34 -23.04
C GLY A 41 1.80 1.61 -21.65
N ALA A 42 2.07 0.73 -20.66
CA ALA A 42 1.65 0.95 -19.29
C ALA A 42 2.24 2.26 -18.75
N LYS A 43 1.37 3.11 -18.18
CA LYS A 43 1.78 4.34 -17.50
C LYS A 43 1.71 4.15 -15.98
N PRO A 44 2.61 4.78 -15.20
CA PRO A 44 2.51 4.75 -13.75
C PRO A 44 1.22 5.44 -13.29
N ILE A 45 0.36 4.70 -12.57
CA ILE A 45 -0.90 5.22 -11.99
C ILE A 45 -0.74 5.69 -10.55
N THR A 46 0.32 5.24 -9.88
CA THR A 46 0.59 5.53 -8.47
C THR A 46 0.74 7.02 -8.18
N PRO A 47 1.44 7.84 -9.00
CA PRO A 47 1.59 9.27 -8.71
C PRO A 47 0.25 10.02 -8.58
N ASP A 48 -0.73 9.70 -9.43
CA ASP A 48 -2.06 10.34 -9.36
C ASP A 48 -2.85 9.88 -8.13
N ARG A 49 -2.74 8.61 -7.74
CA ARG A 49 -3.35 8.10 -6.51
C ARG A 49 -2.76 8.77 -5.27
N VAL A 50 -1.44 8.95 -5.23
CA VAL A 50 -0.75 9.65 -4.14
C VAL A 50 -1.19 11.11 -4.09
N ARG A 51 -1.22 11.83 -5.21
CA ARG A 51 -1.71 13.22 -5.27
C ARG A 51 -3.16 13.33 -4.79
N SER A 52 -4.03 12.43 -5.25
CA SER A 52 -5.43 12.37 -4.82
C SER A 52 -5.54 12.14 -3.32
N PHE A 53 -4.83 11.17 -2.75
CA PHE A 53 -4.75 10.95 -1.30
C PHE A 53 -4.31 12.22 -0.56
N LEU A 54 -3.15 12.78 -0.91
CA LEU A 54 -2.58 13.94 -0.23
C LEU A 54 -3.50 15.16 -0.34
N SER A 55 -4.23 15.34 -1.44
CA SER A 55 -5.21 16.43 -1.58
C SER A 55 -6.42 16.31 -0.66
N ASN A 56 -6.78 15.09 -0.24
CA ASN A 56 -7.94 14.83 0.62
C ASN A 56 -7.61 14.95 2.13
N ILE A 57 -6.33 15.00 2.52
CA ILE A 57 -5.92 15.18 3.92
C ILE A 57 -6.25 16.61 4.37
N LYS A 58 -7.04 16.74 5.43
CA LYS A 58 -7.44 18.05 5.99
C LYS A 58 -6.46 18.54 7.07
N THR A 59 -5.69 17.64 7.67
CA THR A 59 -4.77 17.91 8.79
C THR A 59 -3.32 18.11 8.37
N LYS A 60 -3.06 18.59 7.14
CA LYS A 60 -1.70 18.71 6.58
C LYS A 60 -0.71 19.46 7.46
N GLY A 61 -1.14 20.54 8.12
CA GLY A 61 -0.29 21.34 9.00
C GLY A 61 0.07 20.67 10.33
N ASN A 62 -0.42 19.46 10.59
CA ASN A 62 -0.09 18.66 11.77
C ASN A 62 0.78 17.44 11.41
N ILE A 63 1.29 17.35 10.18
CA ILE A 63 2.00 16.19 9.66
C ILE A 63 3.41 16.60 9.24
N HIS A 64 4.39 15.85 9.73
CA HIS A 64 5.77 15.85 9.25
C HIS A 64 6.06 14.53 8.56
N LEU A 65 6.24 14.55 7.24
CA LEU A 65 6.47 13.32 6.47
C LEU A 65 7.95 12.94 6.41
N LEU A 66 8.27 11.68 6.73
CA LEU A 66 9.51 11.05 6.29
C LEU A 66 9.20 10.32 4.99
N VAL A 67 9.90 10.68 3.92
CA VAL A 67 9.54 10.22 2.57
C VAL A 67 10.71 9.53 1.90
N ALA A 68 10.41 8.40 1.24
CA ALA A 68 11.41 7.71 0.43
C ALA A 68 11.87 8.58 -0.76
N PRO A 69 13.13 8.48 -1.21
CA PRO A 69 13.67 9.35 -2.25
C PRO A 69 13.03 9.14 -3.63
N GLY A 70 13.22 10.12 -4.51
CA GLY A 70 12.84 10.05 -5.93
C GLY A 70 11.38 9.64 -6.17
N ASN A 71 11.19 8.64 -7.04
CA ASN A 71 9.88 8.16 -7.44
C ASN A 71 9.17 7.33 -6.36
N MET A 72 9.86 6.98 -5.26
CA MET A 72 9.24 6.32 -4.11
C MET A 72 8.51 7.29 -3.17
N GLY A 73 8.45 8.58 -3.48
CA GLY A 73 7.56 9.51 -2.80
C GLY A 73 8.00 10.97 -2.90
N ALA A 74 9.30 11.25 -2.76
CA ALA A 74 9.83 12.61 -2.67
C ALA A 74 9.43 13.49 -3.87
N ASN A 75 9.45 12.94 -5.08
CA ASN A 75 9.04 13.66 -6.30
C ASN A 75 7.54 14.03 -6.31
N ILE A 76 6.71 13.29 -5.57
CA ILE A 76 5.25 13.46 -5.56
C ILE A 76 4.80 14.40 -4.44
N VAL A 77 5.44 14.35 -3.27
CA VAL A 77 5.10 15.21 -2.12
C VAL A 77 5.53 16.67 -2.32
N LYS A 78 6.50 16.91 -3.21
CA LYS A 78 6.97 18.26 -3.52
C LYS A 78 5.81 19.12 -4.03
N GLY A 79 5.61 20.27 -3.39
CA GLY A 79 4.54 21.21 -3.75
C GLY A 79 3.15 20.88 -3.19
N THR A 80 3.03 19.88 -2.31
CA THR A 80 1.73 19.52 -1.69
C THR A 80 1.36 20.33 -0.45
N GLY A 81 2.30 21.15 0.04
CA GLY A 81 2.16 21.99 1.23
C GLY A 81 2.31 21.25 2.56
N ILE A 82 2.73 19.97 2.54
CA ILE A 82 3.03 19.17 3.73
C ILE A 82 4.53 19.25 4.00
N ASN A 83 4.92 19.47 5.26
CA ASN A 83 6.32 19.46 5.66
C ASN A 83 6.89 18.05 5.55
N PHE A 84 8.09 17.91 4.98
CA PHE A 84 8.71 16.61 4.79
C PHE A 84 10.24 16.65 4.82
N GLU A 85 10.82 15.51 5.18
CA GLU A 85 12.23 15.19 5.03
C GLU A 85 12.40 13.91 4.19
N ILE A 86 13.47 13.85 3.40
CA ILE A 86 13.80 12.67 2.61
C ILE A 86 14.67 11.76 3.47
N ILE A 87 14.36 10.47 3.53
CA ILE A 87 15.13 9.49 4.30
C ILE A 87 15.70 8.39 3.41
N GLY A 88 16.98 8.08 3.65
CA GLY A 88 17.69 7.00 2.98
C GLY A 88 18.03 7.29 1.53
N ASP A 89 18.48 6.24 0.85
CA ASP A 89 18.98 6.28 -0.52
C ASP A 89 18.50 5.04 -1.27
N ILE A 90 18.17 5.25 -2.55
CA ILE A 90 17.69 4.24 -3.49
C ILE A 90 18.49 4.31 -4.79
N ASN A 91 18.52 3.21 -5.53
CA ASN A 91 18.99 3.22 -6.91
C ASN A 91 17.92 3.78 -7.86
N GLN A 92 18.31 4.05 -9.11
CA GLN A 92 17.38 4.52 -10.15
C GLN A 92 16.27 3.49 -10.42
N GLU A 93 16.62 2.21 -10.46
CA GLU A 93 15.66 1.10 -10.46
C GLU A 93 15.44 0.62 -9.03
N THR A 94 14.21 0.74 -8.55
CA THR A 94 13.84 0.42 -7.17
C THR A 94 13.43 -1.05 -7.02
N THR A 95 13.73 -1.62 -5.87
CA THR A 95 13.49 -3.04 -5.55
C THR A 95 12.67 -3.21 -4.26
N ALA A 96 12.27 -4.47 -3.99
CA ALA A 96 11.69 -4.86 -2.71
C ALA A 96 12.65 -4.58 -1.53
N GLU A 97 13.96 -4.75 -1.73
CA GLU A 97 14.96 -4.43 -0.70
C GLU A 97 15.02 -2.94 -0.39
N ASP A 98 14.83 -2.07 -1.37
CA ASP A 98 14.74 -0.62 -1.14
C ASP A 98 13.52 -0.30 -0.25
N THR A 99 12.36 -0.92 -0.52
CA THR A 99 11.16 -0.78 0.32
C THR A 99 11.44 -1.21 1.76
N LYS A 100 12.06 -2.38 1.95
CA LYS A 100 12.40 -2.91 3.28
C LYS A 100 13.41 -2.05 4.02
N LYS A 101 14.45 -1.59 3.33
CA LYS A 101 15.48 -0.70 3.88
C LYS A 101 14.87 0.60 4.38
N ILE A 102 14.07 1.27 3.55
CA ILE A 102 13.44 2.54 3.93
C ILE A 102 12.45 2.36 5.08
N ALA A 103 11.62 1.31 5.06
CA ALA A 103 10.70 1.03 6.16
C ALA A 103 11.42 0.78 7.50
N LYS A 104 12.56 0.06 7.48
CA LYS A 104 13.42 -0.11 8.67
C LYS A 104 14.02 1.21 9.16
N MET A 105 14.43 2.09 8.26
CA MET A 105 14.94 3.42 8.63
C MET A 105 13.84 4.29 9.26
N MET A 106 12.63 4.28 8.70
CA MET A 106 11.48 4.98 9.28
C MET A 106 11.14 4.45 10.69
N LYS A 107 11.21 3.14 10.89
CA LYS A 107 11.09 2.52 12.21
C LYS A 107 12.13 3.05 13.20
N GLN A 108 13.40 3.10 12.79
CA GLN A 108 14.48 3.63 13.63
C GLN A 108 14.30 5.12 13.95
N GLN A 109 13.64 5.87 13.07
CA GLN A 109 13.30 7.28 13.27
C GLN A 109 12.00 7.51 14.07
N ASN A 110 11.40 6.44 14.61
CA ASN A 110 10.18 6.47 15.42
C ASN A 110 9.01 7.19 14.72
N VAL A 111 8.76 6.88 13.45
CA VAL A 111 7.49 7.30 12.82
C VAL A 111 6.32 6.68 13.60
N GLU A 112 5.26 7.47 13.80
CA GLU A 112 4.07 7.06 14.54
C GLU A 112 3.13 6.19 13.69
N LEU A 113 3.22 6.33 12.37
CA LEU A 113 2.42 5.63 11.37
C LEU A 113 3.22 5.53 10.06
N LEU A 114 3.07 4.42 9.33
CA LEU A 114 3.62 4.26 7.98
C LEU A 114 2.51 4.19 6.93
N ILE A 115 2.49 5.14 6.02
CA ILE A 115 1.64 5.09 4.82
C ILE A 115 2.43 4.40 3.71
N PHE A 116 1.81 3.44 3.02
CA PHE A 116 2.41 2.91 1.81
C PHE A 116 1.43 2.73 0.66
N PHE A 117 1.92 2.93 -0.56
CA PHE A 117 1.20 2.69 -1.81
C PHE A 117 1.78 1.48 -2.51
N GLY A 118 0.99 0.43 -2.73
CA GLY A 118 1.54 -0.79 -3.32
C GLY A 118 0.55 -1.92 -3.62
N GLY A 119 1.15 -3.10 -3.83
CA GLY A 119 0.54 -4.40 -4.04
C GLY A 119 0.63 -5.31 -2.80
N ASP A 120 0.06 -6.53 -2.85
CA ASP A 120 0.20 -7.52 -1.77
C ASP A 120 1.69 -7.86 -1.55
N GLY A 121 2.50 -7.91 -2.62
CA GLY A 121 3.95 -8.03 -2.53
C GLY A 121 4.60 -6.92 -1.69
N THR A 122 4.15 -5.66 -1.86
CA THR A 122 4.63 -4.54 -1.03
C THR A 122 4.17 -4.68 0.43
N ALA A 123 2.96 -5.21 0.68
CA ALA A 123 2.53 -5.48 2.05
C ALA A 123 3.42 -6.54 2.73
N ARG A 124 3.85 -7.58 2.00
CA ARG A 124 4.85 -8.56 2.49
C ARG A 124 6.19 -7.88 2.79
N ASP A 125 6.69 -7.05 1.89
CA ASP A 125 7.94 -6.30 2.11
C ASP A 125 7.85 -5.43 3.37
N ILE A 126 6.74 -4.73 3.58
CA ILE A 126 6.52 -3.92 4.78
C ILE A 126 6.45 -4.81 6.03
N HIS A 127 5.72 -5.93 5.97
CA HIS A 127 5.68 -6.91 7.06
C HIS A 127 7.07 -7.40 7.45
N ASP A 128 7.90 -7.82 6.49
CA ASP A 128 9.27 -8.26 6.72
C ASP A 128 10.15 -7.18 7.38
N ALA A 129 9.86 -5.91 7.08
CA ALA A 129 10.65 -4.79 7.57
C ALA A 129 10.30 -4.37 8.99
N ILE A 130 9.00 -4.31 9.32
CA ILE A 130 8.54 -3.67 10.57
C ILE A 130 7.69 -4.59 11.45
N GLY A 131 7.17 -5.71 10.93
CA GLY A 131 6.21 -6.57 11.61
C GLY A 131 5.04 -5.75 12.17
N LEU A 132 4.73 -5.93 13.46
CA LEU A 132 3.65 -5.22 14.15
C LEU A 132 4.07 -3.91 14.83
N SER A 133 5.33 -3.50 14.70
CA SER A 133 5.89 -2.42 15.55
C SER A 133 5.38 -1.01 15.25
N ILE A 134 4.85 -0.77 14.05
CA ILE A 134 4.32 0.54 13.64
C ILE A 134 2.99 0.27 12.94
N PRO A 135 1.92 1.03 13.24
CA PRO A 135 0.69 0.91 12.48
C PRO A 135 0.88 1.40 11.03
N VAL A 136 0.13 0.82 10.11
CA VAL A 136 0.19 1.14 8.68
C VAL A 136 -1.14 1.60 8.12
N VAL A 137 -1.09 2.46 7.10
CA VAL A 137 -2.22 2.72 6.20
C VAL A 137 -1.79 2.32 4.79
N ALA A 138 -2.27 1.17 4.34
CA ALA A 138 -1.96 0.64 3.02
C ALA A 138 -2.96 1.17 1.98
N ILE A 139 -2.46 1.73 0.88
CA ILE A 139 -3.28 2.32 -0.19
C ILE A 139 -3.07 1.51 -1.46
N PRO A 140 -4.14 0.93 -2.04
CA PRO A 140 -4.00 0.08 -3.21
C PRO A 140 -3.48 0.92 -4.37
N SER A 141 -2.49 0.41 -5.10
CA SER A 141 -2.01 1.02 -6.36
C SER A 141 -2.55 0.32 -7.60
N GLY A 142 -3.21 -0.83 -7.45
CA GLY A 142 -3.86 -1.58 -8.53
C GLY A 142 -5.26 -2.06 -8.14
N VAL A 143 -5.71 -3.14 -8.78
CA VAL A 143 -7.02 -3.78 -8.55
C VAL A 143 -6.90 -5.19 -7.95
N LYS A 144 -5.69 -5.63 -7.59
CA LYS A 144 -5.36 -7.00 -7.18
C LYS A 144 -4.85 -7.02 -5.75
N MET A 145 -5.66 -6.50 -4.84
CA MET A 145 -5.35 -6.40 -3.43
C MET A 145 -6.28 -7.32 -2.67
N PHE A 146 -5.71 -8.33 -2.02
CA PHE A 146 -6.45 -9.37 -1.29
C PHE A 146 -6.23 -9.28 0.22
N SER A 147 -5.06 -8.79 0.66
CA SER A 147 -4.78 -8.52 2.07
C SER A 147 -5.79 -7.53 2.65
N SER A 148 -6.22 -7.75 3.89
CA SER A 148 -7.21 -6.90 4.57
C SER A 148 -6.62 -5.59 5.12
N VAL A 149 -5.32 -5.36 4.94
CA VAL A 149 -4.62 -4.14 5.36
C VAL A 149 -4.94 -2.91 4.51
N PHE A 150 -5.51 -3.10 3.31
CA PHE A 150 -5.72 -2.03 2.34
C PHE A 150 -6.98 -1.21 2.61
N ALA A 151 -6.83 0.11 2.59
CA ALA A 151 -7.94 1.04 2.56
C ALA A 151 -8.74 0.89 1.26
N ILE A 152 -10.06 1.10 1.33
CA ILE A 152 -10.96 0.91 0.18
C ILE A 152 -10.59 1.83 -1.00
N ASN A 153 -10.12 3.04 -0.73
CA ASN A 153 -9.65 4.00 -1.73
C ASN A 153 -8.78 5.11 -1.12
N PRO A 154 -8.11 5.94 -1.93
CA PRO A 154 -7.30 7.07 -1.45
C PRO A 154 -8.03 8.07 -0.53
N ARG A 155 -9.33 8.31 -0.74
CA ARG A 155 -10.11 9.22 0.11
C ARG A 155 -10.35 8.62 1.50
N ALA A 156 -10.71 7.35 1.57
CA ALA A 156 -10.87 6.62 2.82
C ALA A 156 -9.56 6.60 3.62
N ALA A 157 -8.43 6.37 2.94
CA ALA A 157 -7.12 6.45 3.57
C ALA A 157 -6.84 7.84 4.16
N ALA A 158 -7.16 8.92 3.45
CA ALA A 158 -6.97 10.28 3.97
C ALA A 158 -7.84 10.54 5.22
N GLU A 159 -9.05 10.00 5.27
CA GLU A 159 -9.91 10.08 6.46
C GLU A 159 -9.33 9.30 7.65
N ILE A 160 -8.73 8.13 7.41
CA ILE A 160 -8.01 7.38 8.44
C ILE A 160 -6.86 8.22 9.02
N ILE A 161 -6.08 8.90 8.16
CA ILE A 161 -5.02 9.81 8.61
C ILE A 161 -5.59 10.95 9.44
N ASP A 162 -6.61 11.65 8.94
CA ASP A 162 -7.20 12.78 9.65
C ASP A 162 -7.72 12.38 11.04
N LYS A 163 -8.27 11.17 11.20
CA LYS A 163 -8.66 10.63 12.51
C LYS A 163 -7.44 10.33 13.37
N PHE A 164 -6.48 9.56 12.86
CA PHE A 164 -5.24 9.23 13.58
C PHE A 164 -4.50 10.45 14.13
N ILE A 165 -4.49 11.56 13.39
CA ILE A 165 -3.86 12.81 13.84
C ILE A 165 -4.64 13.48 14.98
N LYS A 166 -5.98 13.48 14.91
CA LYS A 166 -6.87 14.23 15.82
C LYS A 166 -7.16 13.49 17.13
N GLU A 167 -7.23 12.17 17.09
CA GLU A 167 -7.72 11.36 18.20
C GLU A 167 -6.86 10.11 18.42
N THR A 168 -7.05 9.46 19.57
CA THR A 168 -6.46 8.15 19.83
C THR A 168 -7.30 7.09 19.12
N VAL A 169 -6.68 6.37 18.19
CA VAL A 169 -7.35 5.32 17.39
C VAL A 169 -6.91 3.94 17.89
N GLU A 170 -7.86 3.04 18.08
CA GLU A 170 -7.58 1.63 18.40
C GLU A 170 -6.84 0.98 17.21
N LEU A 171 -5.88 0.10 17.48
CA LEU A 171 -5.20 -0.67 16.45
C LEU A 171 -5.79 -2.07 16.37
N GLN A 172 -5.79 -2.66 15.18
CA GLN A 172 -6.13 -4.06 14.97
C GLN A 172 -5.11 -4.71 14.04
N GLU A 173 -4.91 -6.02 14.22
CA GLU A 173 -4.07 -6.81 13.34
C GLU A 173 -4.87 -7.26 12.12
N ASN A 174 -4.41 -6.87 10.94
CA ASN A 174 -5.01 -7.29 9.67
C ASN A 174 -4.04 -8.18 8.90
N GLU A 175 -4.61 -9.15 8.18
CA GLU A 175 -3.89 -10.18 7.45
C GLU A 175 -3.18 -9.60 6.23
N VAL A 176 -1.91 -10.00 6.09
CA VAL A 176 -1.12 -9.92 4.88
C VAL A 176 -1.14 -11.30 4.23
N LEU A 177 -1.56 -11.37 2.98
CA LEU A 177 -1.66 -12.61 2.22
C LEU A 177 -0.49 -12.76 1.24
N ASP A 178 -0.01 -13.99 1.10
CA ASP A 178 0.86 -14.40 0.02
C ASP A 178 0.02 -14.97 -1.12
N ILE A 179 0.10 -14.34 -2.30
CA ILE A 179 -0.69 -14.73 -3.47
C ILE A 179 0.22 -15.49 -4.40
N ASN A 180 -0.15 -16.74 -4.71
CA ASN A 180 0.54 -17.52 -5.72
C ASN A 180 0.23 -16.94 -7.10
N GLU A 181 1.17 -16.14 -7.63
CA GLU A 181 0.99 -15.47 -8.91
C GLU A 181 0.82 -16.45 -10.07
N GLU A 182 1.39 -17.66 -10.00
CA GLU A 182 1.27 -18.67 -11.04
C GLU A 182 -0.15 -19.24 -11.10
N SER A 183 -0.68 -19.70 -9.97
CA SER A 183 -2.08 -20.10 -9.84
C SER A 183 -3.03 -18.96 -10.25
N PHE A 184 -2.70 -17.73 -9.85
CA PHE A 184 -3.48 -16.55 -10.22
C PHE A 184 -3.43 -16.27 -11.74
N ARG A 185 -2.33 -16.62 -12.43
CA ARG A 185 -2.24 -16.57 -13.90
C ARG A 185 -3.23 -17.50 -14.58
N GLU A 186 -3.56 -18.61 -13.94
CA GLU A 186 -4.56 -19.57 -14.42
C GLU A 186 -5.99 -19.21 -13.96
N GLY A 187 -6.16 -18.12 -13.20
CA GLY A 187 -7.46 -17.68 -12.69
C GLY A 187 -7.85 -18.32 -11.36
N ILE A 188 -6.93 -19.05 -10.73
CA ILE A 188 -7.12 -19.70 -9.44
C ILE A 188 -6.58 -18.76 -8.34
N LEU A 189 -7.43 -18.35 -7.40
CA LEU A 189 -6.99 -17.61 -6.23
C LEU A 189 -6.44 -18.59 -5.18
N ASP A 190 -5.15 -18.87 -5.27
CA ASP A 190 -4.38 -19.61 -4.26
C ASP A 190 -3.62 -18.60 -3.40
N SER A 191 -4.15 -18.37 -2.20
CA SER A 191 -3.60 -17.43 -1.23
C SER A 191 -3.37 -18.09 0.11
N ARG A 192 -2.28 -17.75 0.78
CA ARG A 192 -1.95 -18.23 2.13
C ARG A 192 -1.70 -17.05 3.05
N LEU A 193 -2.04 -17.20 4.32
CA LEU A 193 -1.67 -16.22 5.34
C LEU A 193 -0.13 -16.10 5.38
N TYR A 194 0.38 -14.89 5.17
CA TYR A 194 1.81 -14.59 5.25
C TYR A 194 2.18 -14.06 6.63
N GLY A 195 1.35 -13.15 7.16
CA GLY A 195 1.58 -12.51 8.44
C GLY A 195 0.55 -11.43 8.71
N TYR A 196 0.89 -10.51 9.62
CA TYR A 196 -0.01 -9.45 10.07
C TYR A 196 0.67 -8.09 10.09
N LEU A 197 -0.13 -7.03 9.91
CA LEU A 197 0.26 -5.65 10.14
C LEU A 197 -0.77 -4.98 11.06
N ASN A 198 -0.30 -4.11 11.94
CA ASN A 198 -1.20 -3.25 12.72
C ASN A 198 -1.80 -2.17 11.83
N VAL A 199 -3.11 -2.01 11.84
CA VAL A 199 -3.81 -0.94 11.11
C VAL A 199 -4.72 -0.15 12.05
N PRO A 200 -4.90 1.16 11.83
CA PRO A 200 -5.89 1.93 12.58
C PRO A 200 -7.29 1.35 12.33
N LYS A 201 -7.98 0.96 13.40
CA LYS A 201 -9.34 0.43 13.37
C LYS A 201 -10.33 1.57 13.17
N VAL A 202 -10.65 1.83 11.91
CA VAL A 202 -11.68 2.80 11.54
C VAL A 202 -12.81 2.04 10.84
N ILE A 203 -13.95 1.93 11.52
CA ILE A 203 -15.15 1.22 11.04
C ILE A 203 -15.51 1.76 9.64
N ASN A 204 -15.73 0.85 8.68
CA ASN A 204 -16.14 1.08 7.28
C ASN A 204 -15.11 1.67 6.29
N LEU A 205 -13.82 1.78 6.62
CA LEU A 205 -12.81 2.36 5.71
C LEU A 205 -11.74 1.37 5.18
N LEU A 206 -11.74 0.13 5.68
CA LEU A 206 -10.84 -0.93 5.25
C LEU A 206 -11.56 -1.94 4.36
N GLN A 207 -10.85 -2.48 3.37
CA GLN A 207 -11.40 -3.50 2.49
C GLN A 207 -11.47 -4.83 3.25
N ALA A 208 -12.65 -5.47 3.26
CA ALA A 208 -12.77 -6.85 3.73
C ALA A 208 -11.89 -7.77 2.87
N GLY A 209 -11.24 -8.76 3.51
CA GLY A 209 -10.56 -9.83 2.78
C GLY A 209 -11.53 -10.46 1.78
N LYS A 210 -11.07 -10.68 0.54
CA LYS A 210 -11.91 -11.37 -0.45
C LYS A 210 -11.88 -12.86 -0.14
N ASP A 211 -12.95 -13.35 0.47
CA ASP A 211 -13.16 -14.79 0.60
C ASP A 211 -13.32 -15.44 -0.78
N SER A 212 -12.75 -16.64 -0.92
CA SER A 212 -12.83 -17.46 -2.11
C SER A 212 -14.28 -17.73 -2.48
N SER A 213 -14.78 -17.12 -3.55
CA SER A 213 -15.93 -17.68 -4.25
C SER A 213 -15.47 -18.96 -4.92
N LYS A 214 -16.02 -20.10 -4.51
CA LYS A 214 -16.13 -21.26 -5.40
C LYS A 214 -16.88 -20.74 -6.63
N ILE A 215 -16.15 -20.47 -7.70
CA ILE A 215 -16.76 -20.33 -9.03
C ILE A 215 -17.49 -21.64 -9.24
N GLY A 216 -18.82 -21.56 -9.29
CA GLY A 216 -19.69 -22.70 -9.44
C GLY A 216 -19.25 -23.51 -10.64
N ARG A 217 -19.25 -24.85 -10.48
CA ARG A 217 -19.17 -25.77 -11.60
C ARG A 217 -20.15 -25.29 -12.67
N SER A 218 -19.62 -25.02 -13.85
CA SER A 218 -20.40 -24.79 -15.06
C SER A 218 -21.44 -25.90 -15.19
N ILE A 219 -22.68 -25.51 -15.45
CA ILE A 219 -23.78 -26.41 -15.80
C ILE A 219 -23.45 -27.01 -17.16
N GLU A 220 -22.80 -28.17 -17.20
CA GLU A 220 -22.64 -28.94 -18.44
C GLU A 220 -22.60 -30.48 -18.24
N GLU A 221 -23.06 -31.00 -17.10
CA GLU A 221 -23.25 -32.44 -16.88
C GLU A 221 -24.71 -32.80 -16.53
N ILE A 222 -25.66 -32.28 -17.32
CA ILE A 222 -27.00 -32.87 -17.43
C ILE A 222 -27.30 -33.02 -18.91
N ASN A 223 -26.64 -33.99 -19.55
CA ASN A 223 -27.11 -34.76 -20.70
C ASN A 223 -25.97 -35.64 -21.23
N MET A 224 -25.75 -36.78 -20.57
CA MET A 224 -25.33 -38.04 -21.20
C MET A 224 -25.13 -39.11 -20.12
N LYS A 225 -26.23 -39.73 -19.69
CA LYS A 225 -26.43 -41.19 -19.60
C LYS A 225 -27.78 -41.51 -19.00
#